data_AF-A0A9X4KVH6-F1
#
_entry.id   AF-A0A9X4KVH6-F1
#
_cell.length_a   1.000
_cell.length_b   1.000
_cell.length_c   1.000
_cell.angle_alpha   90.00
_cell.angle_beta   90.00
_cell.angle_gamma   90.00
#
_symmetry.space_group_name_H-M   'P 1'
#
loop_
_entity.id
_entity.type
_entity.pdbx_description
1 polymer ?
#
loop_
_entity_poly.entity_id
_entity_poly.type
_entity_poly.pdbx_seq_one_letter_code
_entity_poly.pdbx_strand_id
1 'polypeptide(L)'
;MYFFWFDPSTAGWQNMPIRYALAAFLFYHLGCLIASMRLGRCFDGLNMYLSLANGILFGVWALIILQGELDDGYTLVFIGLLFLAAAAFVLRQSGRTLAYAASHGLIGALLALIALHQLGSGLAVKPMLNVFLWAGVAIVLAAAGRMQKRKHWLPETLSMSIWFIVGVYWFSTTWTTPRGDWFGVYVPFLNWGAVSWLLLAAMGFYYATSRQAVGLDGADRKLVSNALALGAHLVVGGLLTVQIAGLFDAYGWANGETTLLGLALSLAWGVYALLLFLWGAYRREPLFRWFGSGVLVLVALKAMILDLQGEETLLKVLVLLGLGGISFLITWVNGRWAPGAEKTVNGG
;
A
#
# COMPACT_ATOMS: atom_id res chain seq x y z
N MET A 1 28.46 13.69 33.20
CA MET A 1 29.77 14.21 33.67
C MET A 1 30.88 13.93 32.66
N TYR A 2 31.18 12.68 32.29
CA TYR A 2 32.29 12.39 31.35
C TYR A 2 32.27 13.22 30.05
N PHE A 3 31.11 13.34 29.39
CA PHE A 3 30.95 14.10 28.15
C PHE A 3 31.40 15.58 28.24
N PHE A 4 31.11 16.25 29.36
CA PHE A 4 31.44 17.66 29.56
C PHE A 4 32.88 17.91 29.97
N TRP A 5 33.54 16.91 30.56
CA TRP A 5 34.88 17.07 31.14
C TRP A 5 36.00 16.59 30.24
N PHE A 6 35.74 15.67 29.31
CA PHE A 6 36.77 14.98 28.55
C PHE A 6 36.72 15.22 27.04
N ASP A 7 35.75 16.01 26.55
CA ASP A 7 35.52 16.29 25.12
C ASP A 7 35.78 15.07 24.21
N PRO A 8 35.12 13.93 24.49
CA PRO A 8 35.43 12.69 23.79
C PRO A 8 35.04 12.84 22.31
N SER A 9 35.92 12.36 21.42
CA SER A 9 35.62 12.32 19.98
C SER A 9 34.26 11.69 19.72
N THR A 10 33.40 12.45 19.05
CA THR A 10 32.07 12.02 18.60
C THR A 10 32.12 11.32 17.24
N ALA A 11 33.30 11.25 16.61
CA ALA A 11 33.46 10.66 15.29
C ALA A 11 33.14 9.16 15.29
N GLY A 12 32.31 8.76 14.34
CA GLY A 12 31.92 7.38 14.12
C GLY A 12 30.82 6.87 15.06
N TRP A 13 30.06 5.91 14.56
CA TRP A 13 28.88 5.35 15.21
C TRP A 13 29.14 4.59 16.53
N GLN A 14 30.39 4.27 16.85
CA GLN A 14 30.78 3.62 18.12
C GLN A 14 31.52 4.56 19.07
N ASN A 15 31.21 5.85 19.06
CA ASN A 15 31.84 6.81 19.96
C ASN A 15 31.58 6.47 21.45
N MET A 16 32.46 6.95 22.34
CA MET A 16 32.31 6.71 23.78
C MET A 16 30.96 7.21 24.35
N PRO A 17 30.45 8.40 23.96
CA PRO A 17 29.15 8.90 24.41
C PRO A 17 27.99 7.92 24.17
N ILE A 18 27.87 7.37 22.96
CA ILE A 18 26.78 6.44 22.64
C ILE A 18 26.91 5.13 23.42
N ARG A 19 28.13 4.64 23.64
CA ARG A 19 28.36 3.42 24.45
C ARG A 19 27.89 3.61 25.89
N TYR A 20 28.18 4.76 26.51
CA TYR A 20 27.69 5.07 27.85
C TYR A 20 26.17 5.24 27.90
N ALA A 21 25.60 5.96 26.93
CA ALA A 21 24.15 6.12 26.83
C ALA A 21 23.44 4.77 26.67
N LEU A 22 23.96 3.89 25.81
CA LEU A 22 23.45 2.55 25.58
C LEU A 22 23.56 1.67 26.82
N ALA A 23 24.71 1.69 27.50
CA ALA A 23 24.91 0.93 28.73
C ALA A 23 23.93 1.37 29.83
N ALA A 24 23.77 2.68 30.04
CA ALA A 24 22.80 3.23 30.98
C ALA A 24 21.37 2.83 30.61
N PHE A 25 21.00 2.98 29.34
CA PHE A 25 19.68 2.62 28.83
C PHE A 25 19.36 1.14 29.09
N LEU A 26 20.25 0.23 28.69
CA LEU A 26 20.07 -1.22 28.89
C LEU A 26 20.04 -1.58 30.37
N PHE A 27 20.92 -1.00 31.19
CA PHE A 27 20.97 -1.24 32.62
C PHE A 27 19.65 -0.85 33.31
N TYR A 28 19.13 0.35 33.05
CA TYR A 28 17.86 0.80 33.64
C TYR A 28 16.67 0.00 33.11
N HIS A 29 16.65 -0.32 31.81
CA HIS A 29 15.56 -1.06 31.21
C HIS A 29 15.46 -2.49 31.78
N LEU A 30 16.59 -3.22 31.80
CA LEU A 30 16.67 -4.56 32.39
C LEU A 30 16.44 -4.52 33.91
N GLY A 31 16.99 -3.51 34.60
CA GLY A 31 16.80 -3.30 36.03
C GLY A 31 15.33 -3.15 36.41
N CYS A 32 14.56 -2.34 35.65
CA CYS A 32 13.13 -2.15 35.86
C CYS A 32 12.34 -3.46 35.62
N LEU A 33 12.70 -4.22 34.59
CA LEU A 33 12.11 -5.54 34.32
C LEU A 33 12.36 -6.52 35.47
N ILE A 34 13.61 -6.66 35.91
CA ILE A 34 14.01 -7.57 36.99
C ILE A 34 13.39 -7.15 38.33
N ALA A 35 13.36 -5.84 38.63
CA ALA A 35 12.73 -5.32 39.83
C ALA A 35 11.22 -5.64 39.86
N SER A 36 10.53 -5.46 38.73
CA SER A 36 9.11 -5.80 38.60
C SER A 36 8.85 -7.31 38.77
N MET A 37 9.77 -8.16 38.29
CA MET A 37 9.70 -9.60 38.54
C MET A 37 9.84 -9.95 40.02
N ARG A 38 10.77 -9.30 40.73
CA ARG A 38 11.00 -9.55 42.17
C ARG A 38 9.86 -9.03 43.04
N LEU A 39 9.18 -7.97 42.61
CA LEU A 39 7.99 -7.40 43.26
C LEU A 39 6.70 -8.15 42.87
N GLY A 40 6.72 -9.48 42.94
CA GLY A 40 5.53 -10.30 42.73
C GLY A 40 4.93 -10.24 41.32
N ARG A 41 5.73 -9.89 40.30
CA ARG A 41 5.27 -9.70 38.91
C ARG A 41 4.29 -8.53 38.73
N CYS A 42 4.35 -7.53 39.61
CA CYS A 42 3.67 -6.26 39.40
C CYS A 42 4.43 -5.41 38.39
N PHE A 43 4.11 -5.58 37.10
CA PHE A 43 4.69 -4.78 36.01
C PHE A 43 3.98 -3.43 35.84
N ASP A 44 2.81 -3.26 36.45
CA ASP A 44 2.00 -2.05 36.37
C ASP A 44 2.34 -1.13 37.55
N GLY A 45 3.25 -0.16 37.33
CA GLY A 45 3.72 0.72 38.39
C GLY A 45 4.87 1.62 37.96
N LEU A 46 5.60 2.18 38.93
CA LEU A 46 6.70 3.13 38.70
C LEU A 46 7.75 2.61 37.71
N ASN A 47 8.08 1.31 37.76
CA ASN A 47 9.04 0.68 36.86
C ASN A 47 8.63 0.76 35.38
N MET A 48 7.33 0.76 35.09
CA MET A 48 6.81 0.96 33.73
C MET A 48 7.13 2.37 33.25
N TYR A 49 6.79 3.39 34.04
CA TYR A 49 7.00 4.79 33.69
C TYR A 49 8.49 5.13 33.57
N LEU A 50 9.32 4.63 34.49
CA LEU A 50 10.77 4.81 34.45
C LEU A 50 11.40 4.14 33.21
N SER A 51 10.95 2.94 32.85
CA SER A 51 11.38 2.25 31.64
C SER A 51 11.05 3.05 30.37
N LEU A 52 9.85 3.61 30.29
CA LEU A 52 9.43 4.46 29.16
C LEU A 52 10.22 5.78 29.11
N ALA A 53 10.34 6.48 30.24
CA ALA A 53 11.11 7.72 30.33
C ALA A 53 12.58 7.48 29.93
N ASN A 54 13.18 6.37 30.37
CA ASN A 54 14.52 5.97 30.00
C ASN A 54 14.66 5.74 28.48
N GLY A 55 13.68 5.11 27.83
CA GLY A 55 13.66 4.95 26.38
C GLY A 55 13.55 6.27 25.62
N ILE A 56 12.72 7.21 26.09
CA ILE A 56 12.61 8.55 25.51
C ILE A 56 13.93 9.31 25.66
N LEU A 57 14.52 9.31 26.86
CA LEU A 57 15.79 9.98 27.12
C LEU A 57 16.91 9.40 26.25
N PHE A 58 17.01 8.08 26.19
CA PHE A 58 17.99 7.42 25.32
C PHE A 58 17.76 7.77 23.85
N GLY A 59 16.52 7.72 23.36
CA GLY A 59 16.18 8.08 21.98
C GLY A 59 16.59 9.51 21.63
N VAL A 60 16.24 10.49 22.46
CA VAL A 60 16.62 11.90 22.24
C VAL A 60 18.13 12.07 22.21
N TRP A 61 18.85 11.49 23.19
CA TRP A 61 20.30 11.61 23.23
C TRP A 61 21.00 10.87 22.08
N ALA A 62 20.51 9.69 21.71
CA ALA A 62 21.06 8.93 20.60
C ALA A 62 20.92 9.68 19.27
N LEU A 63 19.77 10.32 19.02
CA LEU A 63 19.55 11.14 17.82
C LEU A 63 20.48 12.36 17.78
N ILE A 64 20.72 13.02 18.93
CA ILE A 64 21.65 14.16 19.01
C ILE A 64 23.11 13.71 18.78
N ILE A 65 23.52 12.62 19.42
CA ILE A 65 24.90 12.13 19.38
C ILE A 65 25.26 11.54 18.01
N LEU A 66 24.32 10.85 17.36
CA LEU A 66 24.53 10.16 16.08
C LEU A 66 24.08 10.98 14.87
N GLN A 67 23.74 12.26 15.06
CA GLN A 67 23.27 13.11 13.98
C GLN A 67 24.30 13.18 12.84
N GLY A 68 23.90 12.75 11.64
CA GLY A 68 24.76 12.72 10.46
C GLY A 68 25.69 11.52 10.36
N GLU A 69 25.80 10.69 11.40
CA GLU A 69 26.62 9.47 11.43
C GLU A 69 25.79 8.21 11.14
N LEU A 70 24.56 8.15 11.64
CA LEU A 70 23.64 7.03 11.47
C LEU A 70 22.23 7.54 11.11
N ASP A 71 21.53 6.85 10.21
CA ASP A 71 20.13 7.16 9.93
C ASP A 71 19.27 6.93 11.19
N ASP A 72 18.44 7.91 11.52
CA ASP A 72 17.55 7.92 12.69
C ASP A 72 16.69 6.65 12.80
N GLY A 73 16.33 6.05 11.66
CA GLY A 73 15.58 4.80 11.60
C GLY A 73 16.26 3.65 12.34
N TYR A 74 17.59 3.55 12.33
CA TYR A 74 18.30 2.48 13.05
C TYR A 74 18.16 2.61 14.57
N THR A 75 18.22 3.83 15.09
CA THR A 75 18.03 4.11 16.51
C THR A 75 16.59 3.77 16.93
N LEU A 76 15.61 4.19 16.13
CA LEU A 76 14.20 3.95 16.42
C LEU A 76 13.83 2.45 16.35
N VAL A 77 14.33 1.71 15.37
CA VAL A 77 14.05 0.26 15.27
C VAL A 77 14.69 -0.50 16.43
N PHE A 78 15.90 -0.09 16.87
CA PHE A 78 16.56 -0.71 18.01
C PHE A 78 15.76 -0.56 19.30
N ILE A 79 15.33 0.67 19.62
CA ILE A 79 14.48 0.93 20.79
C ILE A 79 13.15 0.17 20.66
N GLY A 80 12.56 0.21 19.46
CA GLY A 80 11.30 -0.47 19.16
C GLY A 80 11.36 -1.98 19.41
N LEU A 81 12.41 -2.65 18.92
CA LEU A 81 12.63 -4.08 19.11
C LEU A 81 12.85 -4.45 20.57
N LEU A 82 13.58 -3.64 21.34
CA LEU A 82 13.75 -3.89 22.77
C LEU A 82 12.43 -3.78 23.54
N PHE A 83 11.61 -2.77 23.23
CA PHE A 83 10.30 -2.62 23.84
C PHE A 83 9.34 -3.75 23.46
N LEU A 84 9.37 -4.20 22.20
CA LEU A 84 8.61 -5.38 21.76
C LEU A 84 9.08 -6.65 22.46
N ALA A 85 10.39 -6.85 22.61
CA ALA A 85 10.96 -7.99 23.33
C ALA A 85 10.56 -7.99 24.82
N ALA A 86 10.62 -6.83 25.47
CA ALA A 86 10.17 -6.65 26.85
C ALA A 86 8.66 -6.95 27.00
N ALA A 87 7.83 -6.43 26.10
CA ALA A 87 6.40 -6.71 26.09
C ALA A 87 6.09 -8.19 25.89
N ALA A 88 6.74 -8.84 24.92
CA ALA A 88 6.59 -10.28 24.65
C ALA A 88 7.04 -11.13 25.85
N PHE A 89 8.15 -10.75 26.50
CA PHE A 89 8.63 -11.40 27.71
C PHE A 89 7.61 -11.29 28.85
N VAL A 90 7.08 -10.09 29.11
CA VAL A 90 6.07 -9.87 30.15
C VAL A 90 4.80 -10.65 29.87
N LEU A 91 4.29 -10.63 28.63
CA LEU A 91 3.11 -11.42 28.23
C LEU A 91 3.30 -12.92 28.49
N ARG A 92 4.49 -13.44 28.15
CA ARG A 92 4.82 -14.85 28.35
C ARG A 92 4.88 -15.22 29.84
N GLN A 93 5.38 -14.32 30.69
CA GLN A 93 5.55 -14.58 32.12
C GLN A 93 4.27 -14.38 32.94
N SER A 94 3.45 -13.40 32.59
CA SER A 94 2.20 -13.08 33.30
C SER A 94 1.01 -13.91 32.79
N GLY A 95 1.05 -14.37 31.54
CA GLY A 95 -0.09 -15.00 30.86
C GLY A 95 -1.27 -14.06 30.63
N ARG A 96 -1.11 -12.75 30.88
CA ARG A 96 -2.15 -11.72 30.76
C ARG A 96 -1.57 -10.44 30.17
N THR A 97 -2.39 -9.72 29.41
CA THR A 97 -2.02 -8.40 28.88
C THR A 97 -2.05 -7.36 30.00
N LEU A 98 -0.88 -7.11 30.59
CA LEU A 98 -0.67 -6.04 31.59
C LEU A 98 -0.44 -4.70 30.90
N ALA A 99 -0.63 -3.59 31.63
CA ALA A 99 -0.43 -2.24 31.09
C ALA A 99 1.01 -2.03 30.61
N TYR A 100 2.00 -2.65 31.28
CA TYR A 100 3.39 -2.66 30.83
C TYR A 100 3.53 -3.27 29.43
N ALA A 101 2.97 -4.46 29.21
CA ALA A 101 3.08 -5.15 27.93
C ALA A 101 2.34 -4.42 26.82
N ALA A 102 1.17 -3.87 27.12
CA ALA A 102 0.40 -3.07 26.16
C ALA A 102 1.15 -1.78 25.77
N SER A 103 1.66 -1.03 26.74
CA SER A 103 2.37 0.23 26.49
C SER A 103 3.68 0.04 25.73
N HIS A 104 4.55 -0.86 26.19
CA HIS A 104 5.83 -1.14 25.53
C HIS A 104 5.62 -1.83 24.18
N GLY A 105 4.63 -2.71 24.07
CA GLY A 105 4.29 -3.35 22.80
C GLY A 105 3.81 -2.33 21.76
N LEU A 106 2.90 -1.43 22.15
CA LEU A 106 2.38 -0.40 21.26
C LEU A 106 3.45 0.61 20.86
N ILE A 107 4.18 1.17 21.83
CA ILE A 107 5.24 2.15 21.56
C ILE A 107 6.35 1.48 20.72
N GLY A 108 6.74 0.25 21.06
CA GLY A 108 7.74 -0.48 20.32
C GLY A 108 7.33 -0.74 18.86
N ALA A 109 6.07 -1.12 18.64
CA ALA A 109 5.52 -1.27 17.29
C ALA A 109 5.50 0.06 16.52
N LEU A 110 5.08 1.16 17.16
CA LEU A 110 5.07 2.48 16.53
C LEU A 110 6.48 2.94 16.13
N LEU A 111 7.47 2.78 17.01
CA LEU A 111 8.86 3.12 16.72
C LEU A 111 9.42 2.29 15.56
N ALA A 112 9.14 0.98 15.54
CA ALA A 112 9.54 0.12 14.45
C ALA A 112 8.86 0.52 13.12
N LEU A 113 7.58 0.90 13.14
CA LEU A 113 6.88 1.37 11.94
C LEU A 113 7.43 2.71 11.44
N ILE A 114 7.76 3.65 12.32
CA ILE A 114 8.41 4.92 11.94
C ILE A 114 9.78 4.64 11.32
N ALA A 115 10.57 3.76 11.93
CA ALA A 115 11.87 3.35 11.39
C ALA A 115 11.75 2.71 10.01
N LEU A 116 10.83 1.76 9.84
CA LEU A 116 10.60 1.10 8.56
C LEU A 116 10.09 2.07 7.49
N HIS A 117 9.30 3.08 7.87
CA HIS A 117 8.88 4.13 6.93
C HIS A 117 10.04 5.00 6.44
N GLN A 118 11.10 5.16 7.24
CA GLN A 118 12.32 5.84 6.80
C GLN A 118 13.22 4.98 5.93
N LEU A 119 12.96 3.68 5.79
CA LEU A 119 13.75 2.79 4.95
C LEU A 119 13.83 3.32 3.51
N GLY A 120 15.05 3.46 3.01
CA GLY A 120 15.30 4.01 1.68
C GLY A 120 15.12 5.52 1.58
N SER A 121 15.19 6.26 2.69
CA SER A 121 15.25 7.72 2.66
C SER A 121 16.37 8.20 1.73
N GLY A 122 16.06 9.21 0.90
CA GLY A 122 16.97 9.69 -0.14
C GLY A 122 17.03 8.85 -1.42
N LEU A 123 16.45 7.64 -1.46
CA LEU A 123 16.39 6.84 -2.67
C LEU A 123 15.19 7.22 -3.53
N ALA A 124 15.38 7.30 -4.85
CA ALA A 124 14.29 7.51 -5.80
C ALA A 124 13.25 6.38 -5.77
N VAL A 125 13.65 5.17 -5.35
CA VAL A 125 12.76 4.00 -5.20
C VAL A 125 12.00 3.96 -3.87
N LYS A 126 12.17 4.95 -2.98
CA LYS A 126 11.48 5.01 -1.67
C LYS A 126 9.96 4.84 -1.77
N PRO A 127 9.25 5.49 -2.73
CA PRO A 127 7.80 5.34 -2.81
C PRO A 127 7.36 3.90 -3.02
N MET A 128 8.10 3.16 -3.83
CA MET A 128 7.85 1.75 -4.10
C MET A 128 8.10 0.86 -2.87
N LEU A 129 9.19 1.10 -2.12
CA LEU A 129 9.46 0.41 -0.86
C LEU A 129 8.35 0.64 0.17
N ASN A 130 7.84 1.88 0.26
CA ASN A 130 6.71 2.21 1.13
C ASN A 130 5.45 1.44 0.75
N VAL A 131 5.15 1.24 -0.54
CA VAL A 131 3.99 0.44 -0.96
C VAL A 131 4.13 -1.00 -0.47
N PHE A 132 5.29 -1.64 -0.66
CA PHE A 132 5.51 -3.01 -0.18
C PHE A 132 5.41 -3.13 1.34
N LEU A 133 6.02 -2.20 2.07
CA LEU A 133 5.97 -2.17 3.52
C LEU A 133 4.52 -2.08 4.03
N TRP A 134 3.79 -1.06 3.58
CA TRP A 134 2.45 -0.80 4.09
C TRP A 134 1.41 -1.80 3.56
N ALA A 135 1.58 -2.33 2.35
CA ALA A 135 0.80 -3.46 1.87
C ALA A 135 1.06 -4.72 2.73
N GLY A 136 2.31 -4.98 3.11
CA GLY A 136 2.66 -6.05 4.04
C GLY A 136 1.99 -5.89 5.40
N VAL A 137 2.04 -4.68 5.99
CA VAL A 137 1.32 -4.36 7.24
C VAL A 137 -0.18 -4.59 7.10
N ALA A 138 -0.79 -4.13 6.00
CA ALA A 138 -2.21 -4.34 5.72
C ALA A 138 -2.54 -5.84 5.59
N ILE A 139 -1.71 -6.63 4.91
CA ILE A 139 -1.90 -8.09 4.80
C ILE A 139 -1.85 -8.76 6.19
N VAL A 140 -0.88 -8.39 7.02
CA VAL A 140 -0.77 -8.93 8.39
C VAL A 140 -2.00 -8.57 9.22
N LEU A 141 -2.51 -7.33 9.12
CA LEU A 141 -3.74 -6.91 9.79
C LEU A 141 -4.98 -7.66 9.28
N ALA A 142 -5.09 -7.86 7.97
CA ALA A 142 -6.17 -8.64 7.37
C ALA A 142 -6.13 -10.11 7.84
N ALA A 143 -4.94 -10.71 7.87
CA ALA A 143 -4.73 -12.07 8.37
C ALA A 143 -5.07 -12.17 9.87
N ALA A 144 -4.58 -11.24 10.68
CA ALA A 144 -4.87 -11.17 12.11
C ALA A 144 -6.37 -11.04 12.40
N GLY A 145 -7.08 -10.19 11.63
CA GLY A 145 -8.53 -10.04 11.72
C GLY A 145 -9.30 -11.34 11.44
N ARG A 146 -8.76 -12.21 10.59
CA ARG A 146 -9.35 -13.53 10.28
C ARG A 146 -9.02 -14.63 11.26
N MET A 147 -7.81 -14.61 11.84
CA MET A 147 -7.37 -15.64 12.78
C MET A 147 -8.05 -15.51 14.15
N GLN A 148 -8.60 -14.33 14.47
CA GLN A 148 -9.29 -14.13 15.74
C GLN A 148 -10.67 -14.83 15.74
N LYS A 149 -10.85 -15.76 16.70
CA LYS A 149 -12.12 -16.48 16.92
C LYS A 149 -13.30 -15.54 17.21
N ARG A 150 -13.03 -14.39 17.83
CA ARG A 150 -14.00 -13.29 17.96
C ARG A 150 -13.83 -12.37 16.78
N LYS A 151 -14.91 -12.19 16.04
CA LYS A 151 -15.01 -11.31 14.86
C LYS A 151 -14.78 -9.86 15.32
N HIS A 152 -13.53 -9.43 15.44
CA HIS A 152 -13.19 -8.04 15.73
C HIS A 152 -13.07 -7.30 14.40
N TRP A 153 -13.89 -6.26 14.23
CA TRP A 153 -13.97 -5.47 12.99
C TRP A 153 -12.75 -4.57 12.77
N LEU A 154 -12.02 -4.24 13.84
CA LEU A 154 -10.97 -3.22 13.82
C LEU A 154 -9.77 -3.58 12.92
N PRO A 155 -9.12 -4.76 13.00
CA PRO A 155 -7.94 -5.06 12.19
C PRO A 155 -8.24 -5.07 10.69
N GLU A 156 -9.40 -5.61 10.31
CA GLU A 156 -9.85 -5.68 8.92
C GLU A 156 -10.17 -4.26 8.38
N THR A 157 -10.80 -3.41 9.18
CA THR A 157 -11.09 -2.01 8.78
C THR A 157 -9.82 -1.18 8.66
N LEU A 158 -8.87 -1.33 9.59
CA LEU A 158 -7.56 -0.68 9.51
C LEU A 158 -6.79 -1.14 8.27
N SER A 159 -6.83 -2.44 7.97
CA SER A 159 -6.20 -2.99 6.77
C SER A 159 -6.75 -2.39 5.47
N MET A 160 -8.07 -2.27 5.34
CA MET A 160 -8.70 -1.60 4.18
C MET A 160 -8.33 -0.11 4.10
N SER A 161 -8.30 0.57 5.25
CA SER A 161 -7.93 1.98 5.31
C SER A 161 -6.48 2.20 4.87
N ILE A 162 -5.55 1.35 5.32
CA ILE A 162 -4.16 1.38 4.87
C ILE A 162 -4.07 1.11 3.37
N TRP A 163 -4.76 0.08 2.86
CA TRP A 163 -4.78 -0.21 1.42
C TRP A 163 -5.23 1.01 0.60
N PHE A 164 -6.29 1.69 1.03
CA PHE A 164 -6.80 2.87 0.34
C PHE A 164 -5.78 4.02 0.36
N ILE A 165 -5.22 4.33 1.54
CA ILE A 165 -4.21 5.39 1.70
C ILE A 165 -2.96 5.08 0.85
N VAL A 166 -2.48 3.84 0.88
CA VAL A 166 -1.32 3.39 0.08
C VAL A 166 -1.65 3.45 -1.41
N GLY A 167 -2.88 3.10 -1.81
CA GLY A 167 -3.33 3.21 -3.20
C GLY A 167 -3.29 4.65 -3.70
N VAL A 168 -3.80 5.61 -2.92
CA VAL A 168 -3.74 7.04 -3.25
C VAL A 168 -2.29 7.54 -3.28
N TYR A 169 -1.49 7.18 -2.27
CA TYR A 169 -0.08 7.52 -2.22
C TYR A 169 0.67 7.02 -3.46
N TRP A 170 0.50 5.74 -3.80
CA TRP A 170 1.15 5.13 -4.96
C TRP A 170 0.68 5.79 -6.26
N PHE A 171 -0.63 5.99 -6.42
CA PHE A 171 -1.17 6.69 -7.58
C PHE A 171 -0.60 8.10 -7.75
N SER A 172 -0.26 8.81 -6.66
CA SER A 172 0.33 10.15 -6.75
C SER A 172 1.82 10.15 -7.07
N THR A 173 2.56 9.12 -6.64
CA THR A 173 4.04 9.10 -6.68
C THR A 173 4.62 8.19 -7.76
N THR A 174 3.86 7.22 -8.26
CA THR A 174 4.31 6.25 -9.26
C THR A 174 4.80 6.87 -10.57
N TRP A 175 4.33 8.07 -10.94
CA TRP A 175 4.65 8.70 -12.23
C TRP A 175 6.07 9.25 -12.29
N THR A 176 6.69 9.50 -11.14
CA THR A 176 8.07 9.99 -11.02
C THR A 176 9.01 8.96 -10.39
N THR A 177 8.45 7.85 -9.90
CA THR A 177 9.22 6.78 -9.29
C THR A 177 9.86 5.93 -10.40
N PRO A 178 11.16 5.60 -10.34
CA PRO A 178 11.79 4.70 -11.28
C PRO A 178 11.06 3.35 -11.31
N ARG A 179 10.89 2.79 -12.52
CA ARG A 179 10.14 1.53 -12.75
C ARG A 179 10.65 0.32 -11.95
N GLY A 180 11.93 0.34 -11.57
CA GLY A 180 12.57 -0.72 -10.79
C GLY A 180 12.83 -1.97 -11.63
N ASP A 181 13.86 -1.91 -12.46
CA ASP A 181 14.26 -3.01 -13.36
C ASP A 181 14.83 -4.20 -12.59
N TRP A 182 14.59 -5.40 -13.11
CA TRP A 182 15.09 -6.64 -12.54
C TRP A 182 16.45 -6.95 -13.16
N PHE A 183 17.50 -6.97 -12.33
CA PHE A 183 18.88 -7.21 -12.80
C PHE A 183 19.33 -6.24 -13.90
N GLY A 184 18.80 -5.00 -13.90
CA GLY A 184 19.07 -4.00 -14.95
C GLY A 184 18.32 -4.23 -16.27
N VAL A 185 17.41 -5.20 -16.32
CA VAL A 185 16.57 -5.50 -17.50
C VAL A 185 15.12 -5.14 -17.21
N TYR A 186 14.51 -4.39 -18.13
CA TYR A 186 13.08 -4.14 -18.11
C TYR A 186 12.33 -5.38 -18.56
N VAL A 187 11.55 -5.97 -17.66
CA VAL A 187 10.60 -7.03 -17.97
C VAL A 187 9.18 -6.45 -17.81
N PRO A 188 8.40 -6.35 -18.89
CA PRO A 188 7.01 -5.91 -18.81
C PRO A 188 6.22 -6.73 -17.78
N PHE A 189 5.41 -6.06 -16.97
CA PHE A 189 4.58 -6.65 -15.90
C PHE A 189 5.34 -7.36 -14.75
N LEU A 190 6.67 -7.47 -14.81
CA LEU A 190 7.48 -8.13 -13.76
C LEU A 190 8.53 -7.20 -13.14
N ASN A 191 8.54 -5.91 -13.48
CA ASN A 191 9.34 -4.91 -12.76
C ASN A 191 8.74 -4.59 -11.38
N TRP A 192 9.54 -4.03 -10.46
CA TRP A 192 9.12 -3.77 -9.09
C TRP A 192 7.92 -2.80 -9.00
N GLY A 193 7.84 -1.81 -9.90
CA GLY A 193 6.68 -0.93 -10.01
C GLY A 193 5.41 -1.69 -10.39
N ALA A 194 5.49 -2.59 -11.38
CA ALA A 194 4.38 -3.46 -11.77
C ALA A 194 3.89 -4.34 -10.62
N VAL A 195 4.82 -4.97 -9.88
CA VAL A 195 4.49 -5.82 -8.74
C VAL A 195 3.76 -5.03 -7.65
N SER A 196 4.12 -3.77 -7.43
CA SER A 196 3.42 -2.87 -6.49
C SER A 196 1.96 -2.68 -6.86
N TRP A 197 1.67 -2.41 -8.15
CA TRP A 197 0.31 -2.31 -8.66
C TRP A 197 -0.46 -3.63 -8.58
N LEU A 198 0.18 -4.75 -8.95
CA LEU A 198 -0.43 -6.09 -8.88
C LEU A 198 -0.80 -6.46 -7.45
N LEU A 199 0.07 -6.16 -6.48
CA LEU A 199 -0.18 -6.38 -5.06
C LEU A 199 -1.39 -5.57 -4.59
N LEU A 200 -1.45 -4.28 -4.90
CA LEU A 200 -2.58 -3.43 -4.56
C LEU A 200 -3.89 -3.87 -5.23
N ALA A 201 -3.84 -4.32 -6.49
CA ALA A 201 -5.01 -4.81 -7.21
C ALA A 201 -5.51 -6.11 -6.59
N ALA A 202 -4.62 -7.07 -6.33
CA ALA A 202 -4.94 -8.34 -5.69
C ALA A 202 -5.57 -8.11 -4.31
N MET A 203 -5.00 -7.21 -3.50
CA MET A 203 -5.57 -6.82 -2.21
C MET A 203 -6.95 -6.17 -2.38
N GLY A 204 -7.12 -5.24 -3.31
CA GLY A 204 -8.38 -4.55 -3.56
C GLY A 204 -9.50 -5.48 -4.04
N PHE A 205 -9.19 -6.51 -4.84
CA PHE A 205 -10.15 -7.55 -5.20
C PHE A 205 -10.40 -8.54 -4.06
N TYR A 206 -9.37 -8.85 -3.26
CA TYR A 206 -9.52 -9.69 -2.07
C TYR A 206 -10.47 -9.03 -1.07
N TYR A 207 -10.14 -7.83 -0.58
CA TYR A 207 -11.00 -6.65 -0.67
C TYR A 207 -12.49 -6.86 -0.99
N ALA A 208 -12.86 -6.54 -2.22
CA ALA A 208 -14.22 -6.63 -2.71
C ALA A 208 -14.91 -8.01 -2.55
N THR A 209 -14.19 -9.12 -2.67
CA THR A 209 -14.78 -10.47 -2.82
C THR A 209 -14.94 -11.24 -1.51
N SER A 210 -14.00 -11.08 -0.58
CA SER A 210 -13.99 -11.86 0.64
C SER A 210 -14.92 -11.22 1.68
N ARG A 211 -15.71 -12.04 2.39
CA ARG A 211 -16.81 -11.61 3.29
C ARG A 211 -16.36 -10.51 4.27
N GLN A 212 -16.57 -9.25 3.89
CA GLN A 212 -15.92 -8.11 4.53
C GLN A 212 -16.84 -7.15 5.26
N ALA A 213 -16.18 -6.51 6.24
CA ALA A 213 -16.70 -5.68 7.30
C ALA A 213 -17.64 -6.44 8.22
N VAL A 214 -17.02 -7.10 9.19
CA VAL A 214 -17.67 -7.53 10.43
C VAL A 214 -18.54 -6.38 10.96
N GLY A 215 -19.87 -6.52 10.88
CA GLY A 215 -20.81 -5.53 11.40
C GLY A 215 -21.43 -4.58 10.37
N LEU A 216 -21.17 -4.76 9.06
CA LEU A 216 -21.96 -4.10 8.01
C LEU A 216 -23.05 -5.02 7.46
N ASP A 217 -24.26 -4.48 7.36
CA ASP A 217 -25.43 -5.20 6.88
C ASP A 217 -25.82 -4.79 5.45
N GLY A 218 -26.39 -5.75 4.72
CA GLY A 218 -27.08 -5.57 3.44
C GLY A 218 -26.47 -4.53 2.48
N ALA A 219 -27.07 -3.34 2.47
CA ALA A 219 -26.77 -2.26 1.54
C ALA A 219 -25.36 -1.65 1.74
N ASP A 220 -24.95 -1.39 2.98
CA ASP A 220 -23.65 -0.78 3.28
C ASP A 220 -22.51 -1.69 2.85
N ARG A 221 -22.66 -3.00 3.12
CA ARG A 221 -21.71 -4.01 2.67
C ARG A 221 -21.58 -4.04 1.16
N LYS A 222 -22.71 -3.95 0.44
CA LYS A 222 -22.71 -3.91 -1.03
C LYS A 222 -22.01 -2.64 -1.54
N LEU A 223 -22.29 -1.48 -0.93
CA LEU A 223 -21.66 -0.22 -1.29
C LEU A 223 -20.13 -0.27 -1.09
N VAL A 224 -19.66 -0.75 0.06
CA VAL A 224 -18.23 -0.86 0.37
C VAL A 224 -17.53 -1.85 -0.56
N SER A 225 -18.10 -3.04 -0.78
CA SER A 225 -17.56 -4.03 -1.72
C SER A 225 -17.45 -3.47 -3.14
N ASN A 226 -18.49 -2.75 -3.59
CA ASN A 226 -18.51 -2.06 -4.88
C ASN A 226 -17.43 -0.98 -4.99
N ALA A 227 -17.28 -0.15 -3.95
CA ALA A 227 -16.25 0.90 -3.92
C ALA A 227 -14.83 0.31 -3.96
N LEU A 228 -14.59 -0.76 -3.19
CA LEU A 228 -13.31 -1.49 -3.20
C LEU A 228 -13.02 -2.11 -4.57
N ALA A 229 -14.02 -2.72 -5.21
CA ALA A 229 -13.88 -3.30 -6.54
C ALA A 229 -13.53 -2.25 -7.59
N LEU A 230 -14.22 -1.09 -7.55
CA LEU A 230 -13.89 0.04 -8.42
C LEU A 230 -12.48 0.56 -8.17
N GLY A 231 -12.09 0.72 -6.90
CA GLY A 231 -10.73 1.10 -6.54
C GLY A 231 -9.69 0.12 -7.08
N ALA A 232 -9.93 -1.18 -6.98
CA ALA A 232 -9.06 -2.21 -7.55
C ALA A 232 -8.97 -2.11 -9.09
N HIS A 233 -10.08 -1.85 -9.79
CA HIS A 233 -10.05 -1.65 -11.23
C HIS A 233 -9.31 -0.37 -11.65
N LEU A 234 -9.37 0.70 -10.85
CA LEU A 234 -8.56 1.91 -11.06
C LEU A 234 -7.06 1.60 -10.91
N VAL A 235 -6.69 0.79 -9.90
CA VAL A 235 -5.32 0.30 -9.71
C VAL A 235 -4.84 -0.50 -10.93
N VAL A 236 -5.69 -1.36 -11.52
CA VAL A 236 -5.38 -2.07 -12.77
C VAL A 236 -5.23 -1.10 -13.95
N GLY A 237 -6.06 -0.05 -14.04
CA GLY A 237 -5.89 1.00 -15.05
C GLY A 237 -4.55 1.72 -14.92
N GLY A 238 -4.14 2.04 -13.69
CA GLY A 238 -2.82 2.61 -13.38
C GLY A 238 -1.67 1.69 -13.80
N LEU A 239 -1.77 0.39 -13.50
CA LEU A 239 -0.81 -0.63 -13.95
C LEU A 239 -0.65 -0.60 -15.47
N LEU A 240 -1.75 -0.67 -16.23
CA LEU A 240 -1.72 -0.68 -17.69
C LEU A 240 -1.01 0.56 -18.23
N THR A 241 -1.33 1.74 -17.68
CA THR A 241 -0.70 3.00 -18.08
C THR A 241 0.81 2.97 -17.88
N VAL A 242 1.27 2.57 -16.68
CA VAL A 242 2.70 2.53 -16.35
C VAL A 242 3.44 1.49 -17.20
N GLN A 243 2.82 0.34 -17.49
CA GLN A 243 3.47 -0.68 -18.33
C GLN A 243 3.58 -0.26 -19.79
N ILE A 244 2.56 0.38 -20.35
CA ILE A 244 2.62 0.86 -21.74
C ILE A 244 3.64 1.99 -21.86
N ALA A 245 3.62 2.96 -20.94
CA ALA A 245 4.62 4.03 -20.92
C ALA A 245 6.04 3.47 -20.74
N GLY A 246 6.24 2.52 -19.82
CA GLY A 246 7.52 1.87 -19.60
C GLY A 246 8.02 1.07 -20.80
N LEU A 247 7.11 0.44 -21.56
CA LEU A 247 7.44 -0.26 -22.81
C LEU A 247 7.97 0.73 -23.86
N PHE A 248 7.26 1.83 -24.10
CA PHE A 248 7.67 2.85 -25.06
C PHE A 248 9.02 3.48 -24.72
N ASP A 249 9.26 3.71 -23.43
CA ASP A 249 10.53 4.20 -22.92
C ASP A 249 11.67 3.18 -23.10
N ALA A 250 11.46 1.92 -22.70
CA ALA A 250 12.48 0.87 -22.77
C ALA A 250 12.95 0.56 -24.21
N TYR A 251 12.04 0.63 -25.18
CA TYR A 251 12.35 0.34 -26.59
C TYR A 251 12.70 1.60 -27.41
N GLY A 252 12.75 2.78 -26.79
CA GLY A 252 13.07 4.03 -27.48
C GLY A 252 12.03 4.46 -28.52
N TRP A 253 10.80 3.92 -28.45
CA TRP A 253 9.69 4.37 -29.30
C TRP A 253 9.21 5.76 -28.90
N ALA A 254 9.59 6.22 -27.71
CA ALA A 254 9.30 7.56 -27.20
C ALA A 254 10.23 8.67 -27.76
N ASN A 255 11.05 8.40 -28.79
CA ASN A 255 11.99 9.35 -29.41
C ASN A 255 11.29 10.50 -30.18
N GLY A 256 10.41 11.26 -29.52
CA GLY A 256 9.72 12.44 -30.04
C GLY A 256 8.23 12.23 -30.39
N GLU A 257 7.79 11.00 -30.60
CA GLU A 257 6.40 10.69 -30.99
C GLU A 257 5.49 10.43 -29.78
N THR A 258 5.16 11.51 -29.06
CA THR A 258 4.20 11.45 -27.94
C THR A 258 2.78 11.03 -28.39
N THR A 259 2.45 11.21 -29.68
CA THR A 259 1.13 10.85 -30.22
C THR A 259 0.89 9.33 -30.24
N LEU A 260 1.89 8.52 -30.63
CA LEU A 260 1.74 7.06 -30.65
C LEU A 260 1.50 6.48 -29.24
N LEU A 261 2.22 7.00 -28.24
CA LEU A 261 2.00 6.63 -26.84
C LEU A 261 0.58 7.01 -26.38
N GLY A 262 0.12 8.22 -26.74
CA GLY A 262 -1.23 8.70 -26.42
C GLY A 262 -2.32 7.80 -27.00
N LEU A 263 -2.18 7.41 -28.26
CA LEU A 263 -3.07 6.48 -28.96
C LEU A 263 -3.03 5.07 -28.34
N ALA A 264 -1.85 4.54 -28.05
CA ALA A 264 -1.70 3.24 -27.42
C ALA A 264 -2.36 3.17 -26.04
N LEU A 265 -2.22 4.23 -25.23
CA LEU A 265 -2.88 4.36 -23.94
C LEU A 265 -4.41 4.43 -24.08
N SER A 266 -4.91 5.26 -25.00
CA SER A 266 -6.35 5.35 -25.28
C SER A 266 -6.93 4.00 -25.74
N LEU A 267 -6.23 3.30 -26.63
CA LEU A 267 -6.64 1.97 -27.09
C LEU A 267 -6.68 0.97 -25.93
N ALA A 268 -5.63 0.92 -25.10
CA ALA A 268 -5.56 0.01 -23.96
C ALA A 268 -6.66 0.28 -22.92
N TRP A 269 -6.90 1.54 -22.58
CA TRP A 269 -7.99 1.93 -21.69
C TRP A 269 -9.35 1.60 -22.30
N GLY A 270 -9.53 1.82 -23.61
CA GLY A 270 -10.75 1.48 -24.33
C GLY A 270 -11.03 -0.03 -24.33
N VAL A 271 -10.03 -0.86 -24.65
CA VAL A 271 -10.15 -2.33 -24.60
C VAL A 271 -10.45 -2.80 -23.19
N TYR A 272 -9.75 -2.28 -22.17
CA TYR A 272 -10.00 -2.65 -20.79
C TYR A 272 -11.40 -2.24 -20.30
N ALA A 273 -11.83 -1.02 -20.61
CA ALA A 273 -13.17 -0.53 -20.26
C ALA A 273 -14.28 -1.32 -20.96
N LEU A 274 -14.05 -1.73 -22.21
CA LEU A 274 -14.93 -2.64 -22.93
C LEU A 274 -15.01 -4.00 -22.23
N LEU A 275 -13.89 -4.60 -21.84
CA LEU A 275 -13.89 -5.86 -21.09
C LEU A 275 -14.66 -5.74 -19.77
N LEU A 276 -14.51 -4.62 -19.04
CA LEU A 276 -15.28 -4.35 -17.82
C LEU A 276 -16.78 -4.21 -18.10
N PHE A 277 -17.15 -3.50 -19.17
CA PHE A 277 -18.52 -3.38 -19.59
C PHE A 277 -19.15 -4.75 -19.90
N LEU A 278 -18.46 -5.55 -20.72
CA LEU A 278 -18.89 -6.88 -21.14
C LEU A 278 -19.00 -7.82 -19.94
N TRP A 279 -18.01 -7.79 -19.04
CA TRP A 279 -18.04 -8.54 -17.79
C TRP A 279 -19.22 -8.14 -16.91
N GLY A 280 -19.47 -6.83 -16.75
CA GLY A 280 -20.61 -6.31 -16.02
C GLY A 280 -21.95 -6.74 -16.63
N ALA A 281 -22.05 -6.77 -17.96
CA ALA A 281 -23.23 -7.26 -18.68
C ALA A 281 -23.43 -8.76 -18.45
N TYR A 282 -22.37 -9.57 -18.57
CA TYR A 282 -22.38 -11.01 -18.33
C TYR A 282 -22.78 -11.38 -16.90
N ARG A 283 -22.21 -10.67 -15.90
CA ARG A 283 -22.50 -10.90 -14.47
C ARG A 283 -23.76 -10.17 -13.97
N ARG A 284 -24.43 -9.38 -14.82
CA ARG A 284 -25.58 -8.53 -14.46
C ARG A 284 -25.27 -7.53 -13.34
N GLU A 285 -24.03 -7.07 -13.26
CA GLU A 285 -23.59 -6.08 -12.28
C GLU A 285 -23.63 -4.67 -12.89
N PRO A 286 -24.61 -3.81 -12.54
CA PRO A 286 -24.80 -2.53 -13.18
C PRO A 286 -23.62 -1.58 -12.96
N LEU A 287 -22.92 -1.70 -11.83
CA LEU A 287 -21.78 -0.85 -11.50
C LEU A 287 -20.66 -0.93 -12.54
N PHE A 288 -20.23 -2.14 -12.90
CA PHE A 288 -19.16 -2.34 -13.88
C PHE A 288 -19.59 -1.93 -15.29
N ARG A 289 -20.89 -2.07 -15.62
CA ARG A 289 -21.45 -1.57 -16.88
C ARG A 289 -21.38 -0.04 -16.95
N TRP A 290 -21.85 0.65 -15.91
CA TRP A 290 -21.79 2.11 -15.86
C TRP A 290 -20.37 2.64 -15.87
N PHE A 291 -19.49 2.04 -15.06
CA PHE A 291 -18.09 2.43 -15.01
C PHE A 291 -17.39 2.22 -16.35
N GLY A 292 -17.51 1.02 -16.95
CA GLY A 292 -16.94 0.74 -18.27
C GLY A 292 -17.48 1.66 -19.36
N SER A 293 -18.80 1.92 -19.37
CA SER A 293 -19.42 2.86 -20.32
C SER A 293 -18.88 4.28 -20.16
N GLY A 294 -18.76 4.76 -18.92
CA GLY A 294 -18.22 6.09 -18.63
C GLY A 294 -16.78 6.25 -19.12
N VAL A 295 -15.92 5.27 -18.82
CA VAL A 295 -14.53 5.27 -19.30
C VAL A 295 -14.46 5.20 -20.83
N LEU A 296 -15.29 4.40 -21.49
CA LEU A 296 -15.36 4.33 -22.95
C LEU A 296 -15.72 5.68 -23.58
N VAL A 297 -16.72 6.38 -23.04
CA VAL A 297 -17.09 7.73 -23.50
C VAL A 297 -15.93 8.71 -23.32
N LEU A 298 -15.26 8.69 -22.16
CA LEU A 298 -14.10 9.55 -21.90
C LEU A 298 -12.94 9.26 -22.85
N VAL A 299 -12.63 7.99 -23.10
CA VAL A 299 -11.59 7.56 -24.03
C VAL A 299 -11.94 7.97 -25.47
N ALA A 300 -13.19 7.82 -25.89
CA ALA A 300 -13.64 8.24 -27.22
C ALA A 300 -13.51 9.75 -27.41
N LEU A 301 -13.93 10.54 -26.41
CA LEU A 301 -13.76 12.00 -26.43
C LEU A 301 -12.29 12.41 -26.45
N LYS A 302 -11.46 11.80 -25.60
CA LYS A 302 -10.00 12.02 -25.59
C LYS A 302 -9.39 11.71 -26.96
N ALA A 303 -9.73 10.56 -27.55
CA ALA A 303 -9.21 10.15 -28.84
C ALA A 303 -9.59 11.17 -29.93
N MET A 304 -10.87 11.57 -30.00
CA MET A 304 -11.37 12.50 -31.02
C MET A 304 -10.80 13.92 -30.87
N ILE A 305 -10.67 14.41 -29.64
CA ILE A 305 -10.30 15.80 -29.38
C ILE A 305 -8.79 15.96 -29.26
N LEU A 306 -8.09 15.06 -28.58
CA LEU A 306 -6.68 15.23 -28.23
C LEU A 306 -5.78 14.37 -29.11
N ASP A 307 -6.07 13.07 -29.23
CA ASP A 307 -5.13 12.15 -29.87
C ASP A 307 -5.16 12.21 -31.41
N LEU A 308 -6.27 12.65 -32.01
CA LEU A 308 -6.47 12.71 -33.47
C LEU A 308 -6.21 14.10 -34.07
N GLN A 309 -5.86 15.12 -33.28
CA GLN A 309 -5.55 16.44 -33.82
C GLN A 309 -4.20 16.41 -34.56
N GLY A 310 -4.20 16.74 -35.86
CA GLY A 310 -2.98 16.79 -36.68
C GLY A 310 -2.54 15.49 -37.36
N GLU A 311 -3.14 14.35 -37.03
CA GLU A 311 -2.76 13.04 -37.59
C GLU A 311 -3.22 12.80 -39.04
N GLU A 312 -2.54 11.88 -39.73
CA GLU A 312 -2.86 11.47 -41.09
C GLU A 312 -4.28 10.88 -41.19
N THR A 313 -4.98 11.20 -42.30
CA THR A 313 -6.37 10.78 -42.54
C THR A 313 -6.60 9.27 -42.39
N LEU A 314 -5.62 8.44 -42.80
CA LEU A 314 -5.72 6.99 -42.70
C LEU A 314 -5.79 6.51 -41.24
N LEU A 315 -4.94 7.04 -40.37
CA LEU A 315 -4.91 6.67 -38.95
C LEU A 315 -6.22 7.08 -38.26
N LYS A 316 -6.78 8.24 -38.62
CA LYS A 316 -8.10 8.68 -38.14
C LYS A 316 -9.21 7.70 -38.53
N VAL A 317 -9.21 7.24 -39.78
CA VAL A 317 -10.19 6.26 -40.27
C VAL A 317 -10.06 4.94 -39.51
N LEU A 318 -8.85 4.44 -39.27
CA LEU A 318 -8.62 3.20 -38.53
C LEU A 318 -9.11 3.31 -37.07
N VAL A 319 -8.82 4.42 -36.38
CA VAL A 319 -9.27 4.65 -35.00
C VAL A 319 -10.81 4.74 -34.93
N LEU A 320 -11.44 5.49 -35.84
CA LEU A 320 -12.90 5.59 -35.92
C LEU A 320 -13.56 4.23 -36.23
N LEU A 321 -12.95 3.43 -37.10
CA LEU A 321 -13.40 2.08 -37.40
C LEU A 321 -13.28 1.16 -36.18
N GLY A 322 -12.19 1.27 -35.40
CA GLY A 322 -12.02 0.59 -34.12
C GLY A 322 -13.10 0.97 -33.10
N LEU A 323 -13.35 2.28 -32.92
CA LEU A 323 -14.42 2.78 -32.04
C LEU A 323 -15.82 2.31 -32.50
N GLY A 324 -16.06 2.28 -33.81
CA GLY A 324 -17.27 1.73 -34.41
C GLY A 324 -17.44 0.24 -34.12
N GLY A 325 -16.37 -0.54 -34.25
CA GLY A 325 -16.35 -1.97 -33.90
C GLY A 325 -16.63 -2.23 -32.42
N ILE A 326 -16.06 -1.42 -31.53
CA ILE A 326 -16.33 -1.47 -30.08
C ILE A 326 -17.80 -1.16 -29.80
N SER A 327 -18.34 -0.11 -30.41
CA SER A 327 -19.74 0.31 -30.24
C SER A 327 -20.71 -0.76 -30.75
N PHE A 328 -20.39 -1.39 -31.88
CA PHE A 328 -21.14 -2.52 -32.40
C PHE A 328 -21.12 -3.72 -31.44
N LEU A 329 -19.95 -4.07 -30.89
CA LEU A 329 -19.82 -5.18 -29.95
C LEU A 329 -20.64 -4.95 -28.67
N ILE A 330 -20.60 -3.74 -28.12
CA ILE A 330 -21.42 -3.32 -26.97
C ILE A 330 -22.90 -3.51 -27.27
N THR A 331 -23.36 -3.05 -28.43
CA THR A 331 -24.76 -3.13 -28.86
C THR A 331 -25.21 -4.57 -29.05
N TRP A 332 -24.40 -5.38 -29.74
CA TRP A 332 -24.66 -6.80 -29.98
C TRP A 332 -24.77 -7.60 -28.68
N VAL A 333 -23.85 -7.35 -27.75
CA VAL A 333 -23.83 -8.01 -26.44
C VAL A 333 -25.02 -7.60 -25.58
N ASN A 334 -25.33 -6.30 -25.51
CA ASN A 334 -26.52 -5.82 -24.81
C ASN A 334 -27.79 -6.44 -25.38
N GLY A 335 -27.91 -6.58 -26.70
CA GLY A 335 -29.06 -7.22 -27.35
C GLY A 335 -29.21 -8.70 -26.97
N ARG A 336 -28.10 -9.44 -26.85
CA ARG A 336 -28.11 -10.86 -26.48
C ARG A 336 -28.39 -11.11 -25.00
N TRP A 337 -27.92 -10.22 -24.12
CA TRP A 337 -27.98 -10.40 -22.66
C TRP A 337 -29.00 -9.49 -21.96
N ALA A 338 -29.80 -8.74 -22.71
CA ALA A 338 -30.89 -7.94 -22.17
C ALA A 338 -31.92 -8.85 -21.45
N PRO A 339 -32.32 -8.51 -20.21
CA PRO A 339 -33.34 -9.25 -19.47
C PRO A 339 -34.71 -8.97 -20.10
N GLY A 340 -35.06 -9.73 -21.14
CA GLY A 340 -36.32 -9.57 -21.86
C GLY A 340 -36.50 -10.48 -23.08
N ALA A 341 -35.43 -11.02 -23.66
CA ALA A 341 -35.50 -11.83 -24.88
C ALA A 341 -36.12 -13.24 -24.69
N GLU A 342 -36.41 -13.66 -23.45
CA GLU A 342 -36.88 -15.02 -23.13
C GLU A 342 -38.36 -15.10 -22.70
N LYS A 343 -39.09 -13.96 -22.64
CA LYS A 343 -40.50 -13.94 -22.20
C LYS A 343 -41.54 -13.80 -23.31
N THR A 344 -41.15 -13.71 -24.58
CA THR A 344 -42.09 -13.48 -25.70
C THR A 344 -42.32 -14.69 -26.61
N VAL A 345 -41.78 -15.88 -26.31
CA VAL A 345 -41.94 -17.07 -27.18
C VAL A 345 -42.89 -18.14 -26.60
N ASN A 346 -43.25 -18.09 -25.31
CA ASN A 346 -44.18 -19.07 -24.70
C ASN A 346 -45.48 -18.43 -24.19
N GLY A 347 -46.00 -17.43 -24.91
CA GLY A 347 -47.27 -16.78 -24.59
C GLY A 347 -48.03 -16.41 -25.86
N GLY A 348 -48.59 -17.43 -26.51
CA GLY A 348 -49.50 -17.35 -27.64
C GLY A 348 -50.27 -18.65 -27.75
#